data_AF-M5U686-F1
#
_entry.id   AF-M5U686-F1
#
_cell.length_a   1.000
_cell.length_b   1.000
_cell.length_c   1.000
_cell.angle_alpha   90.00
_cell.angle_beta   90.00
_cell.angle_gamma   90.00
#
_symmetry.space_group_name_H-M   'P 1'
#
loop_
_entity.id
_entity.type
_entity.pdbx_description
1 polymer ?
#
loop_
_entity_poly.entity_id
_entity_poly.type
_entity_poly.pdbx_seq_one_letter_code
_entity_poly.pdbx_strand_id
1 'polypeptide(L)'
;MLTDMAPAEGWPSEHWQAAWLPFLDNGGGDHLCYVVSDGHGFTPGQVIWFDHEGDESHEVVHESMLDFRRDLYDRMLNDRLELTG
;
A
#
# COMPACT_ATOMS: atom_id res chain seq x y z
N MET A 1 -10.84 -17.14 -8.82
CA MET A 1 -10.09 -16.28 -9.76
C MET A 1 -10.67 -14.89 -9.62
N LEU A 2 -9.92 -13.93 -9.09
CA LEU A 2 -10.28 -12.51 -9.18
C LEU A 2 -10.04 -12.12 -10.64
N THR A 3 -11.08 -12.14 -11.45
CA THR A 3 -10.98 -11.78 -12.86
C THR A 3 -11.14 -10.26 -12.94
N ASP A 4 -10.03 -9.60 -13.26
CA ASP A 4 -9.97 -8.39 -14.08
C ASP A 4 -10.81 -7.20 -13.61
N MET A 5 -10.41 -6.57 -12.50
CA MET A 5 -10.70 -5.14 -12.28
C MET A 5 -9.65 -4.29 -13.00
N ALA A 6 -9.61 -4.40 -14.32
CA ALA A 6 -8.86 -3.44 -15.12
C ALA A 6 -9.47 -2.05 -14.88
N PRO A 7 -8.65 -1.00 -14.63
CA PRO A 7 -9.16 0.34 -14.47
C PRO A 7 -9.99 0.75 -15.70
N ALA A 8 -11.04 1.53 -15.47
CA ALA A 8 -11.83 2.11 -16.55
C ALA A 8 -10.93 2.89 -17.52
N GLU A 9 -11.22 2.80 -18.83
CA GLU A 9 -10.46 3.48 -19.88
C GLU A 9 -10.20 4.95 -19.51
N GLY A 10 -8.92 5.32 -19.39
CA GLY A 10 -8.49 6.68 -19.08
C GLY A 10 -7.84 6.89 -17.72
N TRP A 11 -7.91 5.92 -16.80
CA TRP A 11 -7.12 5.98 -15.57
C TRP A 11 -5.67 5.60 -15.88
N PRO A 12 -4.66 6.43 -15.58
CA PRO A 12 -3.29 6.04 -15.78
C PRO A 12 -3.05 4.78 -14.96
N SER A 13 -2.56 3.73 -15.60
CA SER A 13 -2.24 2.46 -14.93
C SER A 13 -1.34 2.69 -13.71
N GLU A 14 -0.59 3.79 -13.68
CA GLU A 14 0.31 4.12 -12.58
C GLU A 14 -0.41 4.57 -11.30
N HIS A 15 -1.68 5.01 -11.37
CA HIS A 15 -2.38 5.52 -10.20
C HIS A 15 -2.97 4.40 -9.33
N TRP A 16 -3.70 3.42 -9.88
CA TRP A 16 -4.22 2.28 -9.10
C TRP A 16 -3.96 0.95 -9.81
N GLN A 17 -3.71 -0.11 -9.03
CA GLN A 17 -3.50 -1.46 -9.53
C GLN A 17 -4.26 -2.52 -8.72
N ALA A 18 -4.85 -3.49 -9.42
CA ALA A 18 -5.47 -4.66 -8.80
C ALA A 18 -4.47 -5.55 -8.03
N ALA A 19 -3.17 -5.38 -8.29
CA ALA A 19 -2.08 -6.03 -7.57
C ALA A 19 -1.82 -5.45 -6.16
N TRP A 20 -2.46 -4.32 -5.82
CA TRP A 20 -2.28 -3.63 -4.54
C TRP A 20 -3.54 -3.81 -3.71
N LEU A 21 -3.49 -4.68 -2.70
CA LEU A 21 -4.64 -4.95 -1.83
C LEU A 21 -4.64 -4.00 -0.62
N PRO A 22 -5.62 -3.08 -0.49
CA PRO A 22 -5.68 -2.18 0.64
C PRO A 22 -6.04 -2.95 1.91
N PHE A 23 -5.35 -2.65 3.01
CA PHE A 23 -5.58 -3.29 4.31
C PHE A 23 -5.63 -2.32 5.49
N LEU A 24 -5.21 -1.06 5.30
CA LEU A 24 -5.47 0.04 6.22
C LEU A 24 -5.97 1.25 5.44
N ASP A 25 -6.93 1.96 6.03
CA ASP A 25 -7.63 3.10 5.46
C ASP A 25 -7.59 4.27 6.44
N ASN A 26 -7.21 5.45 5.97
CA ASN A 26 -7.21 6.67 6.77
C ASN A 26 -8.58 7.40 6.76
N GLY A 27 -9.54 6.94 5.97
CA GLY A 27 -10.86 7.54 5.78
C GLY A 27 -10.88 8.73 4.82
N GLY A 28 -9.73 9.12 4.28
CA GLY A 28 -9.53 10.16 3.28
C GLY A 28 -9.31 9.63 1.85
N GLY A 29 -9.13 8.31 1.70
CA GLY A 29 -8.87 7.67 0.41
C GLY A 29 -7.48 7.05 0.30
N ASP A 30 -6.58 7.36 1.24
CA ASP A 30 -5.23 6.83 1.22
C ASP A 30 -5.16 5.49 1.94
N HIS A 31 -4.27 4.63 1.46
CA HIS A 31 -4.21 3.25 1.91
C HIS A 31 -2.80 2.79 2.17
N LEU A 32 -2.64 1.89 3.14
CA LEU A 32 -1.55 0.92 3.07
C LEU A 32 -2.03 -0.30 2.29
N CYS A 33 -1.24 -0.68 1.29
CA CYS A 33 -1.54 -1.77 0.38
C CYS A 33 -0.50 -2.88 0.49
N TYR A 34 -0.95 -4.13 0.38
CA TYR A 34 -0.10 -5.30 0.24
C TYR A 34 0.03 -5.69 -1.23
N VAL A 35 1.26 -5.86 -1.71
CA VAL A 35 1.54 -6.21 -3.11
C VAL A 35 1.40 -7.73 -3.29
N VAL A 36 0.43 -8.17 -4.10
CA VAL A 36 0.11 -9.61 -4.26
C VAL A 36 0.70 -10.27 -5.50
N SER A 37 1.11 -9.51 -6.51
CA SER A 37 1.62 -10.05 -7.77
C SER A 37 2.70 -9.16 -8.38
N ASP A 38 3.62 -9.78 -9.12
CA ASP A 38 4.72 -9.08 -9.77
C ASP A 38 4.17 -8.06 -10.79
N GLY A 39 4.78 -6.87 -10.82
CA GLY A 39 4.45 -5.83 -11.78
C GLY A 39 4.51 -4.43 -11.17
N HIS A 40 4.57 -3.42 -12.03
CA HIS A 40 4.33 -2.02 -11.65
C HIS A 40 5.34 -1.43 -10.65
N GLY A 41 6.60 -1.88 -10.71
CA GLY A 41 7.70 -1.32 -9.94
C GLY A 41 7.83 -1.84 -8.50
N PHE A 42 6.89 -2.66 -8.04
CA PHE A 42 6.91 -3.25 -6.69
C PHE A 42 7.06 -4.77 -6.72
N THR A 43 7.53 -5.31 -5.61
CA THR A 43 7.79 -6.74 -5.41
C THR A 43 6.65 -7.36 -4.58
N PRO A 44 6.14 -8.55 -4.95
CA PRO A 44 5.18 -9.28 -4.14
C PRO A 44 5.66 -9.47 -2.70
N GLY A 45 4.78 -9.19 -1.76
CA GLY A 45 5.10 -9.23 -0.33
C GLY A 45 5.31 -7.87 0.30
N GLN A 46 5.67 -6.85 -0.48
CA GLN A 46 5.88 -5.49 0.03
C GLN A 46 4.59 -4.86 0.54
N VAL A 47 4.76 -3.93 1.48
CA VAL A 47 3.72 -3.02 1.96
C VAL A 47 4.05 -1.63 1.42
N ILE A 48 3.10 -1.05 0.69
CA ILE A 48 3.26 0.27 0.07
C ILE A 48 2.24 1.27 0.62
N TRP A 49 2.58 2.55 0.55
CA TRP A 49 1.65 3.66 0.71
C TRP A 49 1.02 3.99 -0.64
N PHE A 50 -0.29 4.13 -0.65
CA PHE A 50 -1.09 4.58 -1.79
C PHE A 50 -1.70 5.95 -1.47
N ASP A 51 -1.31 6.96 -2.23
CA ASP A 51 -1.91 8.30 -2.24
C ASP A 51 -3.03 8.38 -3.28
N HIS A 52 -4.22 8.78 -2.84
CA HIS A 52 -5.39 8.90 -3.72
C HIS A 52 -5.41 10.19 -4.54
N GLU A 53 -4.69 11.24 -4.12
CA GLU A 53 -4.62 12.50 -4.87
C GLU A 53 -3.74 12.32 -6.11
N GLY A 54 -2.74 11.43 -6.01
CA GLY A 54 -1.82 11.11 -7.09
C GLY A 54 -0.74 12.18 -7.29
N ASP A 55 -0.56 13.04 -6.30
CA ASP A 55 0.47 14.08 -6.28
C ASP A 55 1.82 13.49 -5.78
N GLU A 56 1.77 12.40 -5.01
CA GLU A 56 2.94 11.69 -4.51
C GLU A 56 3.18 10.35 -5.22
N SER A 57 4.44 9.92 -5.22
CA SER A 57 4.78 8.58 -5.71
C SER A 57 4.40 7.55 -4.66
N HIS A 58 3.85 6.42 -5.09
CA HIS A 58 3.64 5.27 -4.20
C HIS A 58 5.00 4.78 -3.68
N GLU A 59 5.13 4.57 -2.36
CA GLU A 59 6.40 4.22 -1.73
C GLU A 59 6.32 2.87 -1.00
N VAL A 60 7.44 2.14 -0.97
CA VAL A 60 7.58 0.96 -0.12
C VAL A 60 7.79 1.41 1.32
N VAL A 61 6.80 1.13 2.17
CA VAL A 61 6.86 1.44 3.61
C VAL A 61 7.52 0.30 4.37
N HIS A 62 7.27 -0.96 3.96
CA HIS A 62 7.95 -2.13 4.49
C HIS A 62 8.17 -3.20 3.43
N GLU A 63 9.26 -3.96 3.57
CA GLU A 63 9.59 -5.07 2.67
C GLU A 63 8.67 -6.29 2.83
N SER A 64 7.97 -6.39 3.97
CA SER A 64 7.02 -7.47 4.22
C SER A 64 5.94 -7.11 5.25
N MET A 65 4.82 -7.84 5.21
CA MET A 65 3.81 -7.80 6.28
C MET A 65 4.37 -8.18 7.66
N LEU A 66 5.42 -9.01 7.70
CA LEU A 66 6.08 -9.36 8.95
C LEU A 66 6.86 -8.17 9.51
N ASP A 67 7.54 -7.41 8.65
CA ASP A 67 8.29 -6.23 9.05
C ASP A 67 7.34 -5.10 9.48
N PHE A 68 6.26 -4.86 8.73
CA PHE A 68 5.18 -3.96 9.14
C PHE A 68 4.64 -4.32 10.52
N ARG A 69 4.28 -5.59 10.74
CA ARG A 69 3.74 -6.05 12.02
C ARG A 69 4.73 -5.88 13.16
N ARG A 70 6.02 -6.14 12.93
CA ARG A 70 7.08 -5.95 13.93
C ARG A 70 7.22 -4.48 14.30
N ASP A 71 7.32 -3.60 13.31
CA ASP A 71 7.44 -2.16 13.54
C ASP A 71 6.22 -1.61 14.29
N LEU A 72 5.01 -2.01 13.89
CA LEU A 72 3.78 -1.60 14.58
C LEU A 72 3.79 -2.02 16.06
N TYR A 73 4.13 -3.28 16.37
CA TYR A 73 4.22 -3.73 17.76
C TYR A 73 5.31 -2.98 18.52
N ASP A 74 6.47 -2.77 17.93
CA ASP A 74 7.56 -2.04 18.57
C ASP A 74 7.15 -0.58 18.85
N ARG A 75 6.41 0.08 17.95
CA ARG A 75 5.87 1.43 18.19
C ARG A 75 4.82 1.44 19.31
N MET A 76 3.91 0.47 19.32
CA MET A 76 2.89 0.34 20.37
C MET A 76 3.50 0.08 21.75
N LEU A 77 4.56 -0.72 21.84
CA LEU A 77 5.21 -1.08 23.12
C LEU A 77 6.11 0.02 23.68
N ASN A 78 6.53 0.98 22.85
CA ASN A 78 7.46 2.04 23.24
C ASN A 78 6.80 3.43 23.26
N ASP A 79 5.47 3.52 23.26
CA ASP A 79 4.71 4.79 23.23
C ASP A 79 5.11 5.72 22.07
N ARG A 80 5.46 5.15 20.92
CA ARG A 80 5.85 5.87 19.69
C ARG A 80 4.83 5.67 18.56
N LEU A 81 3.54 5.68 18.89
CA LEU A 81 2.48 5.50 17.90
C LEU A 81 2.28 6.79 17.07
N GLU A 82 3.34 7.24 16.41
CA GLU A 82 3.29 8.26 15.38
C GLU A 82 3.36 7.54 14.03
N LEU A 83 2.31 7.69 13.23
CA LEU A 83 2.33 7.40 11.80
C LEU A 83 2.83 8.67 11.14
N THR A 84 4.13 8.73 10.84
CA THR A 84 4.65 9.78 9.97
C THR A 84 4.16 9.46 8.57
N GLY A 85 3.20 10.26 8.09
CA GLY A 85 2.93 10.40 6.67
C GLY A 85 4.04 11.18 5.98
#